data_AF-A0A8I0FTH4-F1
#
_entry.id   AF-A0A8I0FTH4-F1
#
_cell.length_a   1.000
_cell.length_b   1.000
_cell.length_c   1.000
_cell.angle_alpha   90.00
_cell.angle_beta   90.00
_cell.angle_gamma   90.00
#
_symmetry.space_group_name_H-M   'P 1'
#
loop_
_entity.id
_entity.type
_entity.pdbx_description
1 polymer ?
#
loop_
_entity_poly.entity_id
_entity_poly.type
_entity_poly.pdbx_seq_one_letter_code
_entity_poly.pdbx_strand_id
1 'polypeptide(L)'
;MKKIIPLLLSFICALIILIFWDRIKLPYDENNLIIGNYYYNKINPLNDTIRFLTFLIAPFLVHLLLFIKFNDNILSLNPKSNDYFLIKSELNNKDILRNYYFFFIIYISLEFLALDFRLFVRPIDFFHEGTYLVPAINYLKNGNLFGSTLYDYGFFANNLALISNYIFGSLSIGGLLFIKLILIYLIKFTLILISKNIILSLEINGFLKKTFFIIFTFIIISLPDYYNPLIFYQRYLLYLIFILFLGSILSINNNKLQLLSIGSFSLISVLWWWDIGAYVNALIFLTLIYFVIHKEVKSFIVLLIGALISWGFFLILLSPESLKNFFYQSNFIYTASDYLLGIEYGIPFSPESARGTKTLIIFYLISIMLVHFNLSKKYKIFFKTKIYLNLLYCAGIIGFKSALMRSDTPHIKYASGILFFLFLFLILMFFFQRLKTSNHIQDILDKYKINLVIFLSLSLFYFFGFSSPHINSNTFKNIFYFKNNISHLVNSVDENYLNKNYNLVVDRYKKLSENDNCIQILTDDISFPYFLKKPSCTEYFIPGAQVLNKKSEKKFISKLNFSSPEIILYQSPYKLLMNPLNMPETLEYIDKNYSFYEKFNGYVFYKKN
;
A
#
# COMPACT_ATOMS: atom_id res chain seq x y z
N MET A 1 -35.07 -17.34 18.66
CA MET A 1 -34.28 -16.43 19.54
C MET A 1 -32.81 -16.85 19.68
N LYS A 2 -32.47 -18.10 20.06
CA LYS A 2 -31.07 -18.55 20.29
C LYS A 2 -30.05 -18.21 19.18
N LYS A 3 -30.43 -18.26 17.90
CA LYS A 3 -29.53 -17.97 16.76
C LYS A 3 -29.16 -16.49 16.56
N ILE A 4 -29.93 -15.55 17.12
CA ILE A 4 -29.70 -14.09 16.98
C ILE A 4 -28.82 -13.56 18.12
N ILE A 5 -28.80 -14.25 19.26
CA ILE A 5 -28.07 -13.85 20.48
C ILE A 5 -26.59 -13.54 20.22
N PRO A 6 -25.80 -14.36 19.47
CA PRO A 6 -24.39 -14.05 19.22
C PRO A 6 -24.20 -12.70 18.53
N LEU A 7 -25.03 -12.40 17.53
CA LEU A 7 -24.96 -11.14 16.78
C LEU A 7 -25.35 -9.94 17.65
N LEU A 8 -26.43 -10.08 18.43
CA LEU A 8 -26.94 -8.99 19.27
C LEU A 8 -25.95 -8.63 20.40
N LEU A 9 -25.39 -9.62 21.09
CA LEU A 9 -24.41 -9.37 22.16
C LEU A 9 -23.07 -8.88 21.61
N SER A 10 -22.63 -9.37 20.45
CA SER A 10 -21.47 -8.83 19.74
C SER A 10 -21.67 -7.35 19.38
N PHE A 11 -22.85 -6.99 18.88
CA PHE A 11 -23.19 -5.62 18.53
C PHE A 11 -23.24 -4.71 19.76
N ILE A 12 -23.83 -5.17 20.87
CA ILE A 12 -23.82 -4.44 22.15
C ILE A 12 -22.38 -4.25 22.64
N CYS A 13 -21.52 -5.28 22.55
CA CYS A 13 -20.11 -5.16 22.90
C CYS A 13 -19.40 -4.11 22.05
N ALA A 14 -19.64 -4.09 20.73
CA ALA A 14 -19.11 -3.07 19.84
C ALA A 14 -19.58 -1.66 20.25
N LEU A 15 -20.87 -1.48 20.56
CA LEU A 15 -21.41 -0.20 21.04
C LEU A 15 -20.78 0.24 22.35
N ILE A 16 -20.56 -0.67 23.31
CA ILE A 16 -19.89 -0.36 24.57
C ILE A 16 -18.48 0.17 24.31
N ILE A 17 -17.72 -0.47 23.44
CA ILE A 17 -16.35 -0.02 23.11
C ILE A 17 -16.37 1.37 22.47
N LEU A 18 -17.35 1.64 21.60
CA LEU A 18 -17.52 2.96 20.99
C LEU A 18 -17.84 4.05 22.03
N ILE A 19 -18.66 3.75 23.03
CA ILE A 19 -18.93 4.66 24.16
C ILE A 19 -17.64 4.95 24.96
N PHE A 20 -16.77 3.95 25.10
CA PHE A 20 -15.50 4.07 25.82
C PHE A 20 -14.31 4.45 24.94
N TRP A 21 -14.51 4.81 23.67
CA TRP A 21 -13.45 5.05 22.69
C TRP A 21 -12.37 6.01 23.18
N ASP A 22 -12.79 7.15 23.75
CA ASP A 22 -11.88 8.19 24.24
C ASP A 22 -11.15 7.82 25.53
N ARG A 23 -11.60 6.78 26.24
CA ARG A 23 -10.94 6.30 27.46
C ARG A 23 -9.85 5.26 27.18
N ILE A 24 -9.84 4.68 25.98
CA ILE A 24 -8.80 3.73 25.56
C ILE A 24 -7.59 4.56 25.08
N LYS A 25 -6.71 4.91 26.03
CA LYS A 25 -5.50 5.73 25.79
C LYS A 25 -4.32 5.21 26.61
N LEU A 26 -3.14 5.28 26.03
CA LEU A 26 -1.85 5.09 26.69
C LEU A 26 -1.24 6.45 27.08
N PRO A 27 -0.33 6.47 28.08
CA PRO A 27 0.39 7.68 28.46
C PRO A 27 1.27 8.17 27.30
N TYR A 28 1.35 9.49 27.13
CA TYR A 28 2.25 10.12 26.17
C TYR A 28 3.72 9.99 26.63
N ASP A 29 4.64 9.90 25.67
CA ASP A 29 6.08 9.97 25.97
C ASP A 29 6.51 11.44 26.11
N GLU A 30 6.64 11.92 27.35
CA GLU A 30 7.05 13.29 27.64
C GLU A 30 8.50 13.58 27.21
N ASN A 31 9.31 12.57 26.89
CA ASN A 31 10.65 12.76 26.34
C ASN A 31 10.65 12.97 24.82
N ASN A 32 9.50 12.83 24.13
CA ASN A 32 9.44 13.05 22.69
C ASN A 32 9.67 14.52 22.34
N LEU A 33 10.63 14.77 21.46
CA LEU A 33 10.98 16.10 20.96
C LEU A 33 10.55 16.33 19.52
N ILE A 34 9.98 15.32 18.85
CA ILE A 34 9.46 15.46 17.49
C ILE A 34 8.13 16.20 17.58
N ILE A 35 8.12 17.41 17.01
CA ILE A 35 6.98 18.30 16.96
C ILE A 35 6.10 17.93 15.76
N GLY A 36 4.96 17.32 16.09
CA GLY A 36 3.87 17.00 15.17
C GLY A 36 2.53 17.10 15.90
N ASN A 37 1.43 16.70 15.26
CA ASN A 37 0.09 16.79 15.86
C ASN A 37 -0.01 16.04 17.21
N TYR A 38 0.63 14.88 17.31
CA TYR A 38 0.67 14.09 18.55
C TYR A 38 1.47 14.75 19.67
N TYR A 39 2.45 15.61 19.35
CA TYR A 39 3.17 16.39 20.36
C TYR A 39 2.29 17.47 20.98
N TYR A 40 1.59 18.24 20.16
CA TYR A 40 0.72 19.32 20.64
C TYR A 40 -0.45 18.79 21.49
N ASN A 41 -1.02 17.66 21.08
CA ASN A 41 -2.18 17.08 21.76
C ASN A 41 -1.82 16.02 22.82
N LYS A 42 -0.52 15.76 23.05
CA LYS A 42 -0.02 14.73 23.98
C LYS A 42 -0.68 13.36 23.73
N ILE A 43 -0.69 12.93 22.47
CA ILE A 43 -1.31 11.67 22.02
C ILE A 43 -0.23 10.60 21.87
N ASN A 44 -0.41 9.45 22.52
CA ASN A 44 0.46 8.30 22.29
C ASN A 44 0.15 7.70 20.90
N PRO A 45 1.16 7.48 20.03
CA PRO A 45 0.91 6.98 18.67
C PRO A 45 0.28 5.59 18.58
N LEU A 46 0.35 4.80 19.65
CA LEU A 46 -0.26 3.46 19.71
C LEU A 46 -1.74 3.50 20.10
N ASN A 47 -2.29 4.65 20.51
CA ASN A 47 -3.68 4.78 20.94
C ASN A 47 -4.66 4.24 19.90
N ASP A 48 -4.53 4.66 18.64
CA ASP A 48 -5.43 4.25 17.58
C ASP A 48 -5.27 2.79 17.20
N THR A 49 -4.06 2.24 17.34
CA THR A 49 -3.83 0.81 17.16
C THR A 49 -4.57 0.01 18.23
N ILE A 50 -4.49 0.41 19.50
CA ILE A 50 -5.16 -0.28 20.61
C ILE A 50 -6.68 -0.14 20.53
N ARG A 51 -7.18 1.07 20.24
CA ARG A 51 -8.62 1.30 20.03
C ARG A 51 -9.18 0.44 18.92
N PHE A 52 -8.50 0.43 17.77
CA PHE A 52 -8.87 -0.38 16.61
C PHE A 52 -8.88 -1.87 16.95
N LEU A 53 -7.81 -2.40 17.56
CA LEU A 53 -7.72 -3.81 17.94
C LEU A 53 -8.76 -4.18 19.00
N THR A 54 -9.01 -3.30 19.97
CA THR A 54 -10.05 -3.51 21.00
C THR A 54 -11.43 -3.62 20.35
N PHE A 55 -11.77 -2.66 19.48
CA PHE A 55 -13.03 -2.66 18.73
C PHE A 55 -13.19 -3.88 17.83
N LEU A 56 -12.10 -4.41 17.28
CA LEU A 56 -12.15 -5.57 16.40
C LEU A 56 -12.25 -6.89 17.18
N ILE A 57 -11.35 -7.09 18.14
CA ILE A 57 -11.14 -8.38 18.80
C ILE A 57 -12.26 -8.68 19.79
N ALA A 58 -12.66 -7.72 20.62
CA ALA A 58 -13.62 -8.01 21.69
C ALA A 58 -15.02 -8.40 21.15
N PRO A 59 -15.64 -7.66 20.21
CA PRO A 59 -16.91 -8.07 19.62
C PRO A 59 -16.79 -9.38 18.82
N PHE A 60 -15.68 -9.57 18.10
CA PHE A 60 -15.39 -10.83 17.39
C PHE A 60 -15.36 -12.02 18.35
N LEU A 61 -14.66 -11.93 19.49
CA LEU A 61 -14.59 -13.00 20.48
C LEU A 61 -15.96 -13.28 21.10
N VAL A 62 -16.73 -12.25 21.43
CA VAL A 62 -18.12 -12.41 21.91
C VAL A 62 -18.95 -13.16 20.87
N HIS A 63 -18.90 -12.75 19.60
CA HIS A 63 -19.62 -13.43 18.53
C HIS A 63 -19.18 -14.89 18.38
N LEU A 64 -17.87 -15.14 18.31
CA LEU A 64 -17.29 -16.47 18.13
C LEU A 64 -17.69 -17.44 19.25
N LEU A 65 -17.49 -17.04 20.51
CA LEU A 65 -17.78 -17.89 21.67
C LEU A 65 -19.27 -18.22 21.78
N LEU A 66 -20.14 -17.23 21.58
CA LEU A 66 -21.59 -17.43 21.62
C LEU A 66 -22.09 -18.22 20.41
N PHE A 67 -21.49 -18.01 19.22
CA PHE A 67 -21.80 -18.79 18.03
C PHE A 67 -21.48 -20.27 18.24
N ILE A 68 -20.33 -20.58 18.85
CA ILE A 68 -19.97 -21.96 19.21
C ILE A 68 -20.93 -22.54 20.26
N LYS A 69 -21.29 -21.76 21.27
CA LYS A 69 -22.15 -22.22 22.38
C LYS A 69 -23.60 -22.49 21.97
N PHE A 70 -24.17 -21.66 21.08
CA PHE A 70 -25.62 -21.67 20.79
C PHE A 70 -26.00 -22.33 19.46
N ASN A 71 -25.04 -22.74 18.64
CA ASN A 71 -25.31 -23.34 17.35
C ASN A 71 -24.79 -24.77 17.28
N ASP A 72 -25.70 -25.73 17.17
CA ASP A 72 -25.36 -27.16 17.19
C ASP A 72 -24.76 -27.67 15.87
N ASN A 73 -24.89 -26.90 14.77
CA ASN A 73 -24.45 -27.30 13.43
C ASN A 73 -23.14 -26.58 13.01
N ILE A 74 -22.08 -26.79 13.80
CA ILE A 74 -20.76 -26.17 13.59
C ILE A 74 -19.67 -27.20 13.28
N LEU A 75 -18.64 -26.76 12.58
CA LEU A 75 -17.36 -27.45 12.38
C LEU A 75 -16.47 -27.25 13.60
N SER A 76 -15.62 -28.23 13.89
CA SER A 76 -14.73 -28.19 15.05
C SER A 76 -13.54 -27.26 14.84
N LEU A 77 -13.09 -26.62 15.91
CA LEU A 77 -11.82 -25.87 15.96
C LEU A 77 -10.63 -26.75 16.34
N ASN A 78 -10.86 -27.99 16.80
CA ASN A 78 -9.79 -28.90 17.19
C ASN A 78 -9.14 -29.51 15.93
N PRO A 79 -7.84 -29.28 15.66
CA PRO A 79 -7.16 -29.83 14.48
C PRO A 79 -7.17 -31.36 14.39
N LYS A 80 -7.42 -32.07 15.50
CA LYS A 80 -7.54 -33.54 15.54
C LYS A 80 -8.93 -34.06 15.20
N SER A 81 -9.93 -33.19 15.06
CA SER A 81 -11.31 -33.60 14.81
C SER A 81 -11.54 -34.00 13.35
N ASN A 82 -12.38 -35.00 13.12
CA ASN A 82 -12.81 -35.42 11.78
C ASN A 82 -13.73 -34.40 11.08
N ASP A 83 -14.20 -33.38 11.80
CA ASP A 83 -14.98 -32.27 11.27
C ASP A 83 -14.31 -30.91 11.51
N TYR A 84 -12.98 -30.91 11.63
CA TYR A 84 -12.17 -29.71 11.75
C TYR A 84 -12.42 -28.72 10.59
N PHE A 85 -12.56 -27.44 10.91
CA PHE A 85 -13.00 -26.43 9.94
C PHE A 85 -12.03 -26.21 8.77
N LEU A 86 -10.75 -26.56 8.96
CA LEU A 86 -9.70 -26.53 7.94
C LEU A 86 -9.24 -27.94 7.52
N ILE A 87 -10.15 -28.90 7.45
CA ILE A 87 -9.85 -30.21 6.84
C ILE A 87 -9.49 -30.04 5.37
N LYS A 88 -8.33 -30.58 4.98
CA LYS A 88 -7.88 -30.62 3.59
C LYS A 88 -8.82 -31.53 2.80
N SER A 89 -9.38 -30.99 1.72
CA SER A 89 -10.26 -31.68 0.79
C SER A 89 -9.69 -31.55 -0.61
N GLU A 90 -9.62 -32.65 -1.36
CA GLU A 90 -9.15 -32.61 -2.75
C GLU A 90 -10.13 -31.84 -3.64
N LEU A 91 -9.57 -30.94 -4.45
CA LEU A 91 -10.32 -30.10 -5.39
C LEU A 91 -9.94 -30.53 -6.81
N ASN A 92 -10.76 -31.40 -7.41
CA ASN A 92 -10.56 -31.85 -8.78
C ASN A 92 -11.42 -30.99 -9.73
N ASN A 93 -11.02 -29.74 -9.98
CA ASN A 93 -11.76 -28.82 -10.84
C ASN A 93 -11.02 -28.57 -12.15
N LYS A 94 -11.69 -28.88 -13.27
CA LYS A 94 -11.31 -28.34 -14.60
C LYS A 94 -11.33 -26.81 -14.53
N ASP A 95 -10.36 -26.12 -15.15
CA ASP A 95 -10.28 -24.66 -15.15
C ASP A 95 -11.38 -24.03 -16.04
N ILE A 96 -12.62 -24.01 -15.55
CA ILE A 96 -13.79 -23.49 -16.26
C ILE A 96 -13.77 -21.96 -16.45
N LEU A 97 -12.88 -21.25 -15.76
CA LEU A 97 -12.77 -19.79 -15.81
C LEU A 97 -11.71 -19.31 -16.80
N ARG A 98 -10.95 -20.23 -17.41
CA ARG A 98 -9.81 -19.94 -18.29
C ARG A 98 -10.11 -18.86 -19.34
N ASN A 99 -11.23 -18.98 -20.06
CA ASN A 99 -11.57 -18.06 -21.14
C ASN A 99 -11.90 -16.65 -20.61
N TYR A 100 -12.69 -16.55 -19.54
CA TYR A 100 -13.01 -15.26 -18.91
C TYR A 100 -11.77 -14.61 -18.30
N TYR A 101 -10.88 -15.41 -17.72
CA TYR A 101 -9.60 -14.95 -17.20
C TYR A 101 -8.75 -14.30 -18.31
N PHE A 102 -8.56 -14.99 -19.44
CA PHE A 102 -7.83 -14.43 -20.57
C PHE A 102 -8.50 -13.19 -21.15
N PHE A 103 -9.84 -13.17 -21.20
CA PHE A 103 -10.57 -11.97 -21.57
C PHE A 103 -10.21 -10.79 -20.66
N PHE A 104 -10.25 -10.96 -19.32
CA PHE A 104 -9.94 -9.86 -18.42
C PHE A 104 -8.50 -9.38 -18.55
N ILE A 105 -7.55 -10.26 -18.85
CA ILE A 105 -6.16 -9.84 -19.17
C ILE A 105 -6.13 -8.97 -20.42
N ILE A 106 -6.76 -9.42 -21.52
CA ILE A 106 -6.86 -8.64 -22.75
C ILE A 106 -7.55 -7.30 -22.45
N TYR A 107 -8.60 -7.32 -21.64
CA TYR A 107 -9.39 -6.16 -21.26
C TYR A 107 -8.55 -5.09 -20.54
N ILE A 108 -7.85 -5.45 -19.45
CA ILE A 108 -7.00 -4.48 -18.73
C ILE A 108 -5.81 -4.03 -19.59
N SER A 109 -5.38 -4.86 -20.54
CA SER A 109 -4.31 -4.49 -21.47
C SER A 109 -4.81 -3.48 -22.49
N LEU A 110 -6.00 -3.67 -23.05
CA LEU A 110 -6.65 -2.68 -23.92
C LEU A 110 -6.93 -1.37 -23.17
N GLU A 111 -7.39 -1.44 -21.92
CA GLU A 111 -7.58 -0.26 -21.06
C GLU A 111 -6.26 0.52 -20.90
N PHE A 112 -5.15 -0.17 -20.60
CA PHE A 112 -3.83 0.45 -20.48
C PHE A 112 -3.32 1.05 -21.80
N LEU A 113 -3.47 0.32 -22.90
CA LEU A 113 -3.09 0.79 -24.25
C LEU A 113 -3.94 1.99 -24.70
N ALA A 114 -5.17 2.11 -24.20
CA ALA A 114 -6.10 3.18 -24.53
C ALA A 114 -5.88 4.46 -23.70
N LEU A 115 -5.00 4.45 -22.69
CA LEU A 115 -4.67 5.62 -21.90
C LEU A 115 -4.15 6.77 -22.79
N ASP A 116 -4.62 7.98 -22.51
CA ASP A 116 -4.02 9.18 -23.10
C ASP A 116 -2.83 9.62 -22.26
N PHE A 117 -1.64 9.12 -22.62
CA PHE A 117 -0.40 9.44 -21.89
C PHE A 117 -0.06 10.94 -21.89
N ARG A 118 -0.62 11.73 -22.82
CA ARG A 118 -0.41 13.19 -22.87
C ARG A 118 -1.05 13.90 -21.68
N LEU A 119 -2.13 13.35 -21.11
CA LEU A 119 -2.78 13.92 -19.92
C LEU A 119 -1.91 13.86 -18.66
N PHE A 120 -0.87 13.02 -18.67
CA PHE A 120 0.10 12.92 -17.57
C PHE A 120 1.24 13.93 -17.71
N VAL A 121 1.36 14.62 -18.85
CA VAL A 121 2.25 15.77 -19.03
C VAL A 121 1.53 17.01 -18.51
N ARG A 122 1.61 17.24 -17.20
CA ARG A 122 0.95 18.33 -16.48
C ARG A 122 1.79 18.74 -15.27
N PRO A 123 1.54 19.92 -14.66
CA PRO A 123 2.21 20.32 -13.44
C PRO A 123 2.16 19.22 -12.37
N ILE A 124 3.34 18.85 -11.87
CA ILE A 124 3.50 17.78 -10.88
C ILE A 124 3.39 18.29 -9.45
N ASP A 125 3.20 17.36 -8.52
CA ASP A 125 3.42 17.58 -7.10
C ASP A 125 4.93 17.51 -6.81
N PHE A 126 5.54 18.67 -6.55
CA PHE A 126 6.98 18.79 -6.34
C PHE A 126 7.48 18.01 -5.13
N PHE A 127 6.67 17.89 -4.08
CA PHE A 127 7.04 17.11 -2.90
C PHE A 127 7.02 15.62 -3.26
N HIS A 128 5.86 15.10 -3.66
CA HIS A 128 5.69 13.66 -3.87
C HIS A 128 6.52 13.13 -5.02
N GLU A 129 6.63 13.83 -6.15
CA GLU A 129 7.50 13.38 -7.25
C GLU A 129 8.99 13.56 -6.91
N GLY A 130 9.34 14.59 -6.14
CA GLY A 130 10.69 14.80 -5.63
C GLY A 130 11.21 13.63 -4.78
N THR A 131 10.33 12.94 -4.03
CA THR A 131 10.70 11.73 -3.25
C THR A 131 11.22 10.56 -4.11
N TYR A 132 10.95 10.56 -5.41
CA TYR A 132 11.41 9.54 -6.36
C TYR A 132 12.57 10.03 -7.23
N LEU A 133 12.58 11.32 -7.55
CA LEU A 133 13.53 11.92 -8.50
C LEU A 133 14.88 12.26 -7.84
N VAL A 134 14.86 12.82 -6.63
CA VAL A 134 16.09 13.25 -5.95
C VAL A 134 16.96 12.09 -5.48
N PRO A 135 16.42 11.02 -4.86
CA PRO A 135 17.25 9.87 -4.49
C PRO A 135 17.96 9.24 -5.69
N ALA A 136 17.28 9.22 -6.86
CA ALA A 136 17.86 8.75 -8.10
C ALA A 136 19.07 9.60 -8.53
N ILE A 137 18.97 10.92 -8.46
CA ILE A 137 20.11 11.80 -8.79
C ILE A 137 21.25 11.69 -7.79
N ASN A 138 20.93 11.62 -6.50
CA ASN A 138 21.94 11.43 -5.46
C ASN A 138 22.73 10.13 -5.72
N TYR A 139 22.04 9.05 -6.09
CA TYR A 139 22.70 7.80 -6.45
C TYR A 139 23.55 7.91 -7.73
N LEU A 140 23.00 8.47 -8.81
CA LEU A 140 23.72 8.59 -10.09
C LEU A 140 24.98 9.46 -9.98
N LYS A 141 25.00 10.43 -9.07
CA LYS A 141 26.13 11.33 -8.85
C LYS A 141 27.16 10.80 -7.86
N ASN A 142 26.71 10.14 -6.78
CA ASN A 142 27.59 9.78 -5.66
C ASN A 142 27.90 8.27 -5.57
N GLY A 143 27.15 7.41 -6.26
CA GLY A 143 27.38 5.95 -6.34
C GLY A 143 27.16 5.15 -5.04
N ASN A 144 26.90 5.80 -3.91
CA ASN A 144 26.80 5.14 -2.61
C ASN A 144 25.35 4.68 -2.29
N LEU A 145 25.15 3.36 -2.22
CA LEU A 145 23.90 2.73 -1.77
C LEU A 145 23.69 2.96 -0.27
N PHE A 146 22.55 3.53 0.11
CA PHE A 146 22.17 3.88 1.49
C PHE A 146 23.01 5.00 2.15
N GLY A 147 24.16 5.38 1.61
CA GLY A 147 24.93 6.52 2.12
C GLY A 147 24.56 7.87 1.52
N SER A 148 24.08 7.88 0.27
CA SER A 148 23.83 9.12 -0.49
C SER A 148 22.47 9.75 -0.21
N THR A 149 21.52 9.02 0.38
CA THR A 149 20.15 9.48 0.63
C THR A 149 19.55 8.73 1.80
N LEU A 150 18.80 9.44 2.64
CA LEU A 150 17.90 8.85 3.63
C LEU A 150 16.57 8.51 2.96
N TYR A 151 16.28 7.22 2.81
CA TYR A 151 15.07 6.71 2.17
C TYR A 151 13.88 6.74 3.14
N ASP A 152 12.87 7.56 2.84
CA ASP A 152 11.66 7.73 3.64
C ASP A 152 10.56 6.70 3.33
N TYR A 153 10.42 6.28 2.06
CA TYR A 153 9.48 5.23 1.67
C TYR A 153 10.10 3.83 1.66
N GLY A 154 11.37 3.71 1.27
CA GLY A 154 12.07 2.43 1.13
C GLY A 154 13.02 2.43 -0.06
N PHE A 155 13.89 1.42 -0.14
CA PHE A 155 14.95 1.40 -1.15
C PHE A 155 14.41 1.40 -2.59
N PHE A 156 13.56 0.44 -2.95
CA PHE A 156 12.96 0.39 -4.28
C PHE A 156 12.03 1.58 -4.50
N ALA A 157 11.26 1.93 -3.47
CA ALA A 157 10.31 3.04 -3.49
C ALA A 157 10.96 4.34 -3.97
N ASN A 158 11.98 4.80 -3.26
CA ASN A 158 12.63 6.08 -3.53
C ASN A 158 13.48 6.05 -4.81
N ASN A 159 13.87 4.87 -5.29
CA ASN A 159 14.68 4.69 -6.49
C ASN A 159 13.85 4.33 -7.74
N LEU A 160 12.53 4.53 -7.72
CA LEU A 160 11.67 4.20 -8.86
C LEU A 160 12.10 4.92 -10.15
N ALA A 161 12.60 6.16 -10.04
CA ALA A 161 13.10 6.92 -11.17
C ALA A 161 14.43 6.36 -11.73
N LEU A 162 15.26 5.70 -10.91
CA LEU A 162 16.44 4.98 -11.42
C LEU A 162 16.05 3.82 -12.33
N ILE A 163 15.02 3.07 -11.95
CA ILE A 163 14.51 1.95 -12.77
C ILE A 163 14.03 2.47 -14.11
N SER A 164 13.29 3.59 -14.11
CA SER A 164 12.91 4.29 -15.34
C SER A 164 14.14 4.67 -16.17
N ASN A 165 15.16 5.26 -15.56
CA ASN A 165 16.40 5.65 -16.24
C ASN A 165 17.11 4.45 -16.88
N TYR A 166 17.19 3.29 -16.21
CA TYR A 166 17.76 2.08 -16.80
C TYR A 166 16.96 1.53 -17.98
N ILE A 167 15.64 1.70 -17.99
CA ILE A 167 14.77 1.21 -19.07
C ILE A 167 14.80 2.13 -20.28
N PHE A 168 14.75 3.45 -20.07
CA PHE A 168 14.62 4.44 -21.16
C PHE A 168 15.94 5.12 -21.55
N GLY A 169 17.02 4.91 -20.80
CA GLY A 169 18.31 5.54 -21.02
C GLY A 169 18.38 7.01 -20.58
N SER A 170 17.31 7.54 -20.00
CA SER A 170 17.25 8.91 -19.49
C SER A 170 16.40 9.01 -18.21
N LEU A 171 16.84 9.84 -17.29
CA LEU A 171 16.08 10.19 -16.08
C LEU A 171 15.10 11.31 -16.45
N SER A 172 13.82 10.99 -16.50
CA SER A 172 12.75 11.95 -16.79
C SER A 172 11.53 11.76 -15.88
N ILE A 173 10.80 12.84 -15.64
CA ILE A 173 9.51 12.81 -14.93
C ILE A 173 8.53 11.87 -15.66
N GLY A 174 8.47 11.97 -16.99
CA GLY A 174 7.58 11.14 -17.80
C GLY A 174 7.87 9.65 -17.68
N GLY A 175 9.14 9.26 -17.66
CA GLY A 175 9.55 7.87 -17.42
C GLY A 175 9.12 7.36 -16.04
N LEU A 176 9.32 8.16 -14.99
CA LEU A 176 8.85 7.84 -13.63
C LEU A 176 7.32 7.63 -13.60
N LEU A 177 6.56 8.54 -14.18
CA LEU A 177 5.10 8.46 -14.24
C LEU A 177 4.66 7.19 -14.99
N PHE A 178 5.33 6.86 -16.10
CA PHE A 178 5.05 5.64 -16.85
C PHE A 178 5.29 4.36 -16.02
N ILE A 179 6.38 4.28 -15.26
CA ILE A 179 6.62 3.15 -14.34
C ILE A 179 5.52 3.05 -13.29
N LYS A 180 5.06 4.17 -12.71
CA LYS A 180 3.92 4.16 -11.77
C LYS A 180 2.65 3.60 -12.41
N LEU A 181 2.37 3.92 -13.68
CA LEU A 181 1.23 3.37 -14.43
C LEU A 181 1.36 1.86 -14.67
N ILE A 182 2.57 1.37 -14.99
CA ILE A 182 2.84 -0.07 -15.11
C ILE A 182 2.55 -0.79 -13.78
N LEU A 183 2.96 -0.22 -12.64
CA LEU A 183 2.68 -0.82 -11.34
C LEU A 183 1.17 -0.95 -11.06
N ILE A 184 0.35 0.03 -11.45
CA ILE A 184 -1.12 -0.07 -11.35
C ILE A 184 -1.67 -1.16 -12.27
N TYR A 185 -1.19 -1.28 -13.50
CA TYR A 185 -1.57 -2.38 -14.39
C TYR A 185 -1.27 -3.75 -13.77
N LEU A 186 -0.07 -3.92 -13.19
CA LEU A 186 0.33 -5.16 -12.52
C LEU A 186 -0.50 -5.47 -11.27
N ILE A 187 -0.96 -4.43 -10.56
CA ILE A 187 -1.93 -4.58 -9.46
C ILE A 187 -3.25 -5.15 -9.98
N LYS A 188 -3.82 -4.56 -11.04
CA LYS A 188 -5.06 -5.07 -11.65
C LYS A 188 -4.91 -6.53 -12.09
N PHE A 189 -3.79 -6.86 -12.74
CA PHE A 189 -3.45 -8.23 -13.14
C PHE A 189 -3.40 -9.19 -11.94
N THR A 190 -2.72 -8.80 -10.85
CA THR A 190 -2.61 -9.62 -9.64
C THR A 190 -3.97 -9.83 -8.96
N LEU A 191 -4.83 -8.81 -8.95
CA LEU A 191 -6.19 -8.92 -8.43
C LEU A 191 -7.05 -9.92 -9.22
N ILE A 192 -6.92 -9.96 -10.55
CA ILE A 192 -7.58 -10.98 -11.40
C ILE A 192 -7.11 -12.38 -11.00
N LEU A 193 -5.80 -12.58 -10.78
CA LEU A 193 -5.24 -13.87 -10.37
C LEU A 193 -5.76 -14.33 -9.01
N ILE A 194 -5.78 -13.44 -8.01
CA ILE A 194 -6.33 -13.74 -6.68
C ILE A 194 -7.81 -14.11 -6.81
N SER A 195 -8.58 -13.30 -7.56
CA SER A 195 -10.01 -13.55 -7.80
C SER A 195 -10.25 -14.93 -8.42
N LYS A 196 -9.50 -15.28 -9.47
CA LYS A 196 -9.59 -16.59 -10.14
C LYS A 196 -9.29 -17.72 -9.14
N ASN A 197 -8.22 -17.61 -8.37
CA ASN A 197 -7.79 -18.65 -7.43
C ASN A 197 -8.84 -18.93 -6.35
N ILE A 198 -9.44 -17.89 -5.79
CA ILE A 198 -10.46 -18.02 -4.75
C ILE A 198 -11.76 -18.58 -5.36
N ILE A 199 -12.21 -18.03 -6.50
CA ILE A 199 -13.51 -18.40 -7.10
C ILE A 199 -13.49 -19.81 -7.67
N LEU A 200 -12.38 -20.26 -8.26
CA LEU A 200 -12.21 -21.66 -8.70
C LEU A 200 -12.40 -22.65 -7.56
N SER A 201 -12.03 -22.26 -6.34
CA SER A 201 -12.18 -23.07 -5.14
C SER A 201 -13.57 -23.05 -4.50
N LEU A 202 -14.53 -22.28 -5.02
CA LEU A 202 -15.90 -22.26 -4.45
C LEU A 202 -16.70 -23.52 -4.80
N GLU A 203 -17.56 -23.97 -3.88
CA GLU A 203 -18.51 -25.07 -4.10
C GLU A 203 -19.85 -24.56 -4.64
N ILE A 204 -19.81 -23.97 -5.82
CA ILE A 204 -21.00 -23.54 -6.58
C ILE A 204 -20.92 -24.12 -8.00
N ASN A 205 -22.08 -24.26 -8.64
CA ASN A 205 -22.17 -24.82 -9.98
C ASN A 205 -21.36 -23.98 -10.99
N GLY A 206 -21.02 -24.59 -12.13
CA GLY A 206 -20.13 -23.97 -13.13
C GLY A 206 -20.68 -22.68 -13.72
N PHE A 207 -22.01 -22.59 -13.92
CA PHE A 207 -22.68 -21.37 -14.39
C PHE A 207 -22.47 -20.22 -13.41
N LEU A 208 -22.89 -20.39 -12.15
CA LEU A 208 -22.81 -19.37 -11.10
C LEU A 208 -21.36 -18.98 -10.81
N LYS A 209 -20.42 -19.93 -10.89
CA LYS A 209 -18.99 -19.63 -10.73
C LYS A 209 -18.46 -18.67 -11.80
N LYS A 210 -18.87 -18.88 -13.06
CA LYS A 210 -18.54 -17.96 -14.16
C LYS A 210 -19.20 -16.60 -13.96
N THR A 211 -20.50 -16.56 -13.62
CA THR A 211 -21.21 -15.29 -13.35
C THR A 211 -20.56 -14.51 -12.22
N PHE A 212 -20.24 -15.20 -11.12
CA PHE A 212 -19.55 -14.63 -9.96
C PHE A 212 -18.23 -14.02 -10.39
N PHE A 213 -17.41 -14.79 -11.11
CA PHE A 213 -16.10 -14.32 -11.58
C PHE A 213 -16.21 -13.08 -12.45
N ILE A 214 -17.18 -13.04 -13.37
CA ILE A 214 -17.42 -11.89 -14.23
C ILE A 214 -17.78 -10.65 -13.40
N ILE A 215 -18.83 -10.74 -12.57
CA ILE A 215 -19.32 -9.61 -11.75
C ILE A 215 -18.23 -9.11 -10.81
N PHE A 216 -17.62 -10.02 -10.05
CA PHE A 216 -16.62 -9.67 -9.05
C PHE A 216 -15.38 -9.04 -9.71
N THR A 217 -14.88 -9.63 -10.80
CA THR A 217 -13.66 -9.13 -11.44
C THR A 217 -13.87 -7.73 -12.02
N PHE A 218 -15.02 -7.44 -12.64
CA PHE A 218 -15.35 -6.07 -13.10
C PHE A 218 -15.32 -5.05 -11.96
N ILE A 219 -15.88 -5.39 -10.79
CA ILE A 219 -15.87 -4.50 -9.62
C ILE A 219 -14.45 -4.32 -9.08
N ILE A 220 -13.64 -5.37 -9.05
CA ILE A 220 -12.31 -5.30 -8.44
C ILE A 220 -11.30 -4.56 -9.32
N ILE A 221 -11.33 -4.76 -10.64
CA ILE A 221 -10.38 -4.08 -11.54
C ILE A 221 -10.67 -2.58 -11.70
N SER A 222 -11.84 -2.09 -11.27
CA SER A 222 -12.14 -0.66 -11.20
C SER A 222 -11.65 0.01 -9.91
N LEU A 223 -11.21 -0.76 -8.91
CA LEU A 223 -10.70 -0.16 -7.66
C LEU A 223 -9.36 0.56 -7.86
N PRO A 224 -8.34 -0.04 -8.52
CA PRO A 224 -7.12 0.70 -8.86
C PRO A 224 -7.39 1.62 -10.06
N ASP A 225 -7.13 2.91 -9.91
CA ASP A 225 -7.32 3.92 -10.95
C ASP A 225 -5.97 4.50 -11.43
N TYR A 226 -5.86 4.75 -12.73
CA TYR A 226 -4.63 5.27 -13.34
C TYR A 226 -4.44 6.78 -13.14
N TYR A 227 -5.52 7.55 -13.03
CA TYR A 227 -5.49 9.01 -12.98
C TYR A 227 -5.52 9.55 -11.54
N ASN A 228 -6.15 8.81 -10.63
CA ASN A 228 -6.30 9.13 -9.21
C ASN A 228 -6.21 7.84 -8.35
N PRO A 229 -5.01 7.28 -8.17
CA PRO A 229 -4.82 6.02 -7.45
C PRO A 229 -5.05 6.21 -5.94
N LEU A 230 -6.31 6.18 -5.50
CA LEU A 230 -6.67 6.30 -4.07
C LEU A 230 -6.87 4.94 -3.39
N ILE A 231 -7.14 3.88 -4.14
CA ILE A 231 -7.35 2.52 -3.63
C ILE A 231 -6.36 1.61 -4.36
N PHE A 232 -5.64 0.76 -3.62
CA PHE A 232 -4.50 -0.01 -4.14
C PHE A 232 -3.42 0.86 -4.80
N TYR A 233 -2.76 1.70 -4.00
CA TYR A 233 -1.59 2.48 -4.43
C TYR A 233 -0.45 1.57 -4.95
N GLN A 234 0.47 2.09 -5.76
CA GLN A 234 1.50 1.29 -6.46
C GLN A 234 2.31 0.38 -5.54
N ARG A 235 2.56 0.81 -4.29
CA ARG A 235 3.29 0.04 -3.28
C ARG A 235 2.65 -1.31 -2.92
N TYR A 236 1.33 -1.46 -3.09
CA TYR A 236 0.60 -2.69 -2.73
C TYR A 236 0.89 -3.88 -3.65
N LEU A 237 1.55 -3.66 -4.80
CA LEU A 237 1.84 -4.72 -5.76
C LEU A 237 2.54 -5.92 -5.11
N LEU A 238 3.66 -5.68 -4.42
CA LEU A 238 4.42 -6.76 -3.77
C LEU A 238 3.59 -7.45 -2.69
N TYR A 239 2.76 -6.69 -1.95
CA TYR A 239 1.92 -7.26 -0.90
C TYR A 239 0.85 -8.20 -1.48
N LEU A 240 0.22 -7.82 -2.60
CA LEU A 240 -0.73 -8.66 -3.31
C LEU A 240 -0.08 -9.91 -3.92
N ILE A 241 1.11 -9.76 -4.51
CA ILE A 241 1.89 -10.89 -5.04
C ILE A 241 2.23 -11.87 -3.92
N PHE A 242 2.66 -11.37 -2.77
CA PHE A 242 2.94 -12.19 -1.59
C PHE A 242 1.69 -12.95 -1.12
N ILE A 243 0.54 -12.27 -0.99
CA ILE A 243 -0.74 -12.90 -0.60
C ILE A 243 -1.14 -13.99 -1.60
N LEU A 244 -1.01 -13.74 -2.90
CA LEU A 244 -1.31 -14.70 -3.96
C LEU A 244 -0.49 -15.98 -3.79
N PHE A 245 0.84 -15.86 -3.66
CA PHE A 245 1.72 -17.03 -3.54
C PHE A 245 1.52 -17.75 -2.20
N LEU A 246 1.47 -17.00 -1.09
CA LEU A 246 1.25 -17.58 0.24
C LEU A 246 -0.08 -18.34 0.30
N GLY A 247 -1.16 -17.74 -0.20
CA GLY A 247 -2.47 -18.39 -0.26
C GLY A 247 -2.44 -19.67 -1.10
N SER A 248 -1.70 -19.70 -2.22
CA SER A 248 -1.55 -20.93 -3.02
C SER A 248 -0.77 -22.02 -2.29
N ILE A 249 0.31 -21.69 -1.59
CA ILE A 249 1.18 -22.65 -0.92
C ILE A 249 0.49 -23.24 0.30
N LEU A 250 -0.22 -22.43 1.08
CA LEU A 250 -1.03 -22.91 2.20
C LEU A 250 -2.19 -23.82 1.75
N SER A 251 -2.57 -23.77 0.48
CA SER A 251 -3.70 -24.51 -0.07
C SER A 251 -3.34 -25.80 -0.82
N ILE A 252 -2.08 -25.98 -1.25
CA ILE A 252 -1.60 -27.12 -2.03
C ILE A 252 -0.59 -27.90 -1.18
N ASN A 253 -0.39 -29.20 -1.41
CA ASN A 253 0.68 -29.95 -0.75
C ASN A 253 2.03 -29.21 -0.86
N ASN A 254 2.69 -29.05 0.29
CA ASN A 254 3.82 -28.15 0.53
C ASN A 254 4.99 -28.39 -0.45
N ASN A 255 5.05 -27.64 -1.55
CA ASN A 255 6.26 -27.56 -2.38
C ASN A 255 7.32 -26.76 -1.60
N LYS A 256 8.33 -27.47 -1.08
CA LYS A 256 9.39 -26.89 -0.25
C LYS A 256 10.13 -25.75 -0.95
N LEU A 257 10.37 -25.85 -2.26
CA LEU A 257 11.07 -24.80 -3.00
C LEU A 257 10.26 -23.50 -3.06
N GLN A 258 8.95 -23.60 -3.28
CA GLN A 258 8.06 -22.44 -3.29
C GLN A 258 7.97 -21.80 -1.89
N LEU A 259 7.91 -22.62 -0.83
CA LEU A 259 7.89 -22.12 0.54
C LEU A 259 9.22 -21.45 0.93
N LEU A 260 10.34 -21.95 0.44
CA LEU A 260 11.64 -21.29 0.57
C LEU A 260 11.61 -19.90 -0.07
N SER A 261 11.06 -19.78 -1.28
CA SER A 261 10.90 -18.49 -1.97
C SER A 261 9.99 -17.52 -1.21
N ILE A 262 8.93 -18.00 -0.54
CA ILE A 262 8.10 -17.16 0.35
C ILE A 262 8.94 -16.62 1.52
N GLY A 263 9.85 -17.41 2.08
CA GLY A 263 10.77 -16.94 3.12
C GLY A 263 11.57 -15.71 2.66
N SER A 264 12.06 -15.73 1.41
CA SER A 264 12.82 -14.62 0.83
C SER A 264 12.04 -13.29 0.73
N PHE A 265 10.70 -13.33 0.74
CA PHE A 265 9.89 -12.11 0.81
C PHE A 265 10.11 -11.32 2.11
N SER A 266 10.67 -11.94 3.16
CA SER A 266 11.06 -11.24 4.39
C SER A 266 11.98 -10.04 4.10
N LEU A 267 13.05 -10.24 3.33
CA LEU A 267 13.95 -9.18 2.93
C LEU A 267 13.40 -8.36 1.75
N ILE A 268 12.89 -9.02 0.70
CA ILE A 268 12.44 -8.35 -0.53
C ILE A 268 11.40 -7.27 -0.21
N SER A 269 10.50 -7.55 0.74
CA SER A 269 9.48 -6.59 1.16
C SER A 269 10.02 -5.38 1.90
N VAL A 270 11.06 -5.54 2.74
CA VAL A 270 11.72 -4.43 3.43
C VAL A 270 12.46 -3.54 2.42
N LEU A 271 13.10 -4.14 1.41
CA LEU A 271 13.73 -3.39 0.32
C LEU A 271 12.71 -2.73 -0.61
N TRP A 272 11.48 -3.22 -0.67
CA TRP A 272 10.42 -2.63 -1.47
C TRP A 272 9.97 -1.29 -0.88
N TRP A 273 9.24 -1.32 0.23
CA TRP A 273 8.72 -0.19 0.99
C TRP A 273 8.79 -0.57 2.48
N TRP A 274 9.16 0.36 3.37
CA TRP A 274 9.35 0.06 4.80
C TRP A 274 8.09 -0.51 5.46
N ASP A 275 6.92 0.04 5.14
CA ASP A 275 5.64 -0.41 5.70
C ASP A 275 5.20 -1.76 5.10
N ILE A 276 5.31 -1.95 3.79
CA ILE A 276 5.07 -3.25 3.14
C ILE A 276 6.01 -4.32 3.70
N GLY A 277 7.26 -3.96 4.01
CA GLY A 277 8.21 -4.80 4.72
C GLY A 277 7.68 -5.29 6.06
N ALA A 278 7.20 -4.38 6.89
CA ALA A 278 6.57 -4.74 8.16
C ALA A 278 5.33 -5.62 7.96
N TYR A 279 4.50 -5.34 6.95
CA TYR A 279 3.25 -6.06 6.71
C TYR A 279 3.47 -7.50 6.26
N VAL A 280 4.41 -7.72 5.35
CA VAL A 280 4.79 -9.05 4.88
C VAL A 280 5.42 -9.85 6.00
N ASN A 281 6.34 -9.26 6.76
CA ASN A 281 6.98 -9.97 7.88
C ASN A 281 5.99 -10.33 9.00
N ALA A 282 5.00 -9.48 9.27
CA ALA A 282 3.90 -9.81 10.18
C ALA A 282 3.07 -11.01 9.68
N LEU A 283 2.77 -11.10 8.38
CA LEU A 283 2.10 -12.27 7.80
C LEU A 283 2.97 -13.54 7.80
N ILE A 284 4.28 -13.41 7.58
CA ILE A 284 5.23 -14.53 7.72
C ILE A 284 5.20 -15.06 9.15
N PHE A 285 5.23 -14.17 10.14
CA PHE A 285 5.13 -14.54 11.54
C PHE A 285 3.82 -15.26 11.88
N LEU A 286 2.67 -14.74 11.42
CA LEU A 286 1.38 -15.43 11.56
C LEU A 286 1.35 -16.79 10.87
N THR A 287 2.05 -16.93 9.75
CA THR A 287 2.18 -18.21 9.03
C THR A 287 3.03 -19.23 9.81
N LEU A 288 4.10 -18.77 10.48
CA LEU A 288 4.88 -19.63 11.37
C LEU A 288 4.04 -20.13 12.55
N ILE A 289 3.22 -19.28 13.16
CA ILE A 289 2.25 -19.68 14.20
C ILE A 289 1.26 -20.71 13.64
N TYR A 290 0.73 -20.48 12.45
CA TYR A 290 -0.15 -21.42 11.77
C TYR A 290 0.52 -22.81 11.62
N PHE A 291 1.77 -22.88 11.16
CA PHE A 291 2.48 -24.16 11.04
C PHE A 291 2.70 -24.85 12.40
N VAL A 292 2.92 -24.10 13.49
CA VAL A 292 3.02 -24.66 14.84
C VAL A 292 1.69 -25.29 15.28
N ILE A 293 0.58 -24.56 15.12
CA ILE A 293 -0.78 -25.06 15.47
C ILE A 293 -1.10 -26.34 14.69
N HIS A 294 -0.72 -26.39 13.42
CA HIS A 294 -0.95 -27.54 12.54
C HIS A 294 0.15 -28.61 12.58
N LYS A 295 1.15 -28.46 13.46
CA LYS A 295 2.30 -29.37 13.59
C LYS A 295 3.08 -29.61 12.28
N GLU A 296 3.08 -28.63 11.38
CA GLU A 296 3.82 -28.68 10.12
C GLU A 296 5.28 -28.21 10.30
N VAL A 297 6.03 -28.90 11.17
CA VAL A 297 7.41 -28.51 11.56
C VAL A 297 8.36 -28.38 10.37
N LYS A 298 8.24 -29.26 9.37
CA LYS A 298 9.06 -29.19 8.15
C LYS A 298 8.82 -27.89 7.38
N SER A 299 7.55 -27.48 7.24
CA SER A 299 7.17 -26.25 6.56
C SER A 299 7.66 -25.02 7.34
N PHE A 300 7.50 -25.05 8.67
CA PHE A 300 8.04 -24.04 9.56
C PHE A 300 9.55 -23.82 9.34
N ILE A 301 10.34 -24.90 9.36
CA ILE A 301 11.80 -24.84 9.19
C ILE A 301 12.15 -24.29 7.80
N VAL A 302 11.51 -24.79 6.73
CA VAL A 302 11.81 -24.35 5.35
C VAL A 302 11.51 -22.87 5.16
N LEU A 303 10.39 -22.37 5.68
CA LEU A 303 10.03 -20.95 5.62
C LEU A 303 11.06 -20.09 6.36
N LEU A 304 11.46 -20.51 7.56
CA LEU A 304 12.46 -19.80 8.38
C LEU A 304 13.83 -19.78 7.70
N ILE A 305 14.27 -20.90 7.12
CA ILE A 305 15.52 -20.98 6.36
C ILE A 305 15.48 -20.04 5.16
N GLY A 306 14.37 -19.96 4.42
CA GLY A 306 14.24 -19.03 3.30
C GLY A 306 14.43 -17.57 3.72
N ALA A 307 13.82 -17.18 4.84
CA ALA A 307 14.02 -15.85 5.41
C ALA A 307 15.48 -15.62 5.81
N LEU A 308 16.09 -16.54 6.56
CA LEU A 308 17.48 -16.43 7.01
C LEU A 308 18.49 -16.38 5.86
N ILE A 309 18.30 -17.19 4.80
CA ILE A 309 19.18 -17.18 3.62
C ILE A 309 19.11 -15.82 2.92
N SER A 310 17.90 -15.26 2.75
CA SER A 310 17.75 -13.97 2.08
C SER A 310 18.47 -12.85 2.83
N TRP A 311 18.30 -12.80 4.16
CA TRP A 311 19.01 -11.84 5.01
C TRP A 311 20.51 -12.11 5.05
N GLY A 312 20.94 -13.36 5.16
CA GLY A 312 22.36 -13.73 5.15
C GLY A 312 23.06 -13.28 3.87
N PHE A 313 22.43 -13.50 2.70
CA PHE A 313 22.95 -13.03 1.43
C PHE A 313 23.08 -11.51 1.37
N PHE A 314 22.07 -10.78 1.86
CA PHE A 314 22.09 -9.32 1.92
C PHE A 314 23.21 -8.77 2.82
N LEU A 315 23.43 -9.40 3.98
CA LEU A 315 24.50 -9.03 4.90
C LEU A 315 25.90 -9.29 4.30
N ILE A 316 26.05 -10.29 3.44
CA ILE A 316 27.32 -10.60 2.76
C ILE A 316 27.57 -9.67 1.57
N LEU A 317 26.52 -9.28 0.84
CA LEU A 317 26.65 -8.46 -0.38
C LEU A 317 27.02 -7.00 -0.11
N LEU A 318 26.62 -6.44 1.04
CA LEU A 318 26.80 -5.02 1.32
C LEU A 318 28.03 -4.74 2.18
N SER A 319 28.63 -3.58 1.96
CA SER A 319 29.73 -3.09 2.81
C SER A 319 29.24 -2.83 4.24
N PRO A 320 30.12 -2.89 5.26
CA PRO A 320 29.76 -2.57 6.64
C PRO A 320 29.15 -1.17 6.80
N GLU A 321 29.60 -0.19 6.01
CA GLU A 321 29.07 1.17 6.02
C GLU A 321 27.64 1.23 5.46
N SER A 322 27.39 0.60 4.32
CA SER A 322 26.05 0.53 3.72
C SER A 322 25.06 -0.18 4.64
N LEU A 323 25.48 -1.26 5.32
CA LEU A 323 24.66 -1.94 6.33
C LEU A 323 24.35 -1.05 7.52
N LYS A 324 25.35 -0.36 8.07
CA LYS A 324 25.15 0.59 9.17
C LYS A 324 24.15 1.68 8.78
N ASN A 325 24.27 2.22 7.57
CA ASN A 325 23.35 3.24 7.06
C ASN A 325 21.95 2.67 6.86
N PHE A 326 21.80 1.47 6.28
CA PHE A 326 20.51 0.81 6.12
C PHE A 326 19.76 0.64 7.45
N PHE A 327 20.43 0.11 8.49
CA PHE A 327 19.81 -0.07 9.80
C PHE A 327 19.56 1.24 10.54
N TYR A 328 20.43 2.24 10.37
CA TYR A 328 20.18 3.59 10.89
C TYR A 328 18.90 4.17 10.30
N GLN A 329 18.74 4.09 8.97
CA GLN A 329 17.58 4.64 8.28
C GLN A 329 16.29 3.92 8.65
N SER A 330 16.29 2.57 8.69
CA SER A 330 15.09 1.82 9.07
C SER A 330 14.64 2.16 10.50
N ASN A 331 15.59 2.22 11.44
CA ASN A 331 15.31 2.65 12.81
C ASN A 331 14.81 4.10 12.88
N PHE A 332 15.40 5.00 12.10
CA PHE A 332 14.96 6.39 12.03
C PHE A 332 13.49 6.48 11.61
N ILE A 333 13.10 5.81 10.52
CA ILE A 333 11.72 5.83 10.00
C ILE A 333 10.74 5.22 11.01
N TYR A 334 10.98 4.00 11.50
CA TYR A 334 10.06 3.35 12.44
C TYR A 334 9.87 4.09 13.77
N THR A 335 10.85 4.89 14.20
CA THR A 335 10.77 5.63 15.46
C THR A 335 10.35 7.09 15.31
N ALA A 336 10.28 7.62 14.10
CA ALA A 336 9.95 9.03 13.86
C ALA A 336 8.60 9.24 13.16
N SER A 337 8.22 8.38 12.20
CA SER A 337 7.07 8.62 11.33
C SER A 337 5.75 8.78 12.08
N ASP A 338 5.49 7.95 13.09
CA ASP A 338 4.26 7.99 13.88
C ASP A 338 4.10 9.33 14.65
N TYR A 339 5.19 9.88 15.20
CA TYR A 339 5.16 11.19 15.89
C TYR A 339 5.10 12.37 14.93
N LEU A 340 5.80 12.28 13.81
CA LEU A 340 5.91 13.36 12.83
C LEU A 340 4.61 13.52 12.01
N LEU A 341 4.09 12.40 11.47
CA LEU A 341 2.99 12.40 10.50
C LEU A 341 1.63 12.08 11.13
N GLY A 342 1.63 11.75 12.43
CA GLY A 342 0.49 11.28 13.19
C GLY A 342 -0.75 12.15 13.06
N ILE A 343 -1.89 11.55 12.70
CA ILE A 343 -3.20 12.19 12.79
C ILE A 343 -4.15 11.20 13.43
N GLU A 344 -4.75 11.60 14.55
CA GLU A 344 -5.60 10.74 15.37
C GLU A 344 -6.80 10.23 14.59
N TYR A 345 -7.17 8.98 14.82
CA TYR A 345 -8.35 8.37 14.28
C TYR A 345 -9.61 9.04 14.83
N GLY A 346 -10.38 9.68 13.95
CA GLY A 346 -11.57 10.41 14.33
C GLY A 346 -12.57 9.55 15.10
N ILE A 347 -13.14 10.11 16.16
CA ILE A 347 -14.12 9.46 17.04
C ILE A 347 -15.27 8.91 16.19
N PRO A 348 -15.55 7.60 16.19
CA PRO A 348 -16.60 7.03 15.35
C PRO A 348 -17.97 7.69 15.56
N PHE A 349 -18.75 7.80 14.48
CA PHE A 349 -20.04 8.50 14.42
C PHE A 349 -20.02 10.01 14.66
N SER A 350 -18.84 10.63 14.79
CA SER A 350 -18.70 12.09 14.74
C SER A 350 -18.87 12.63 13.31
N PRO A 351 -19.21 13.94 13.15
CA PRO A 351 -19.45 14.54 11.83
C PRO A 351 -18.28 14.36 10.84
N GLU A 352 -17.05 14.39 11.32
CA GLU A 352 -15.84 14.33 10.48
C GLU A 352 -15.30 12.90 10.29
N SER A 353 -15.81 11.91 11.02
CA SER A 353 -15.28 10.54 11.03
C SER A 353 -16.10 9.54 10.22
N ALA A 354 -17.06 10.01 9.42
CA ALA A 354 -17.99 9.14 8.68
C ALA A 354 -17.27 8.05 7.86
N ARG A 355 -16.10 8.36 7.27
CA ARG A 355 -15.32 7.36 6.53
C ARG A 355 -14.65 6.34 7.44
N GLY A 356 -13.99 6.78 8.52
CA GLY A 356 -13.38 5.89 9.49
C GLY A 356 -14.42 4.94 10.10
N THR A 357 -15.57 5.51 10.52
CA THR A 357 -16.71 4.75 11.04
C THR A 357 -17.18 3.66 10.07
N LYS A 358 -17.36 3.99 8.78
CA LYS A 358 -17.72 3.01 7.75
C LYS A 358 -16.69 1.89 7.65
N THR A 359 -15.40 2.22 7.68
CA THR A 359 -14.32 1.24 7.63
C THR A 359 -14.33 0.29 8.84
N LEU A 360 -14.53 0.81 10.06
CA LEU A 360 -14.68 -0.01 11.27
C LEU A 360 -15.87 -0.97 11.18
N ILE A 361 -17.02 -0.47 10.72
CA ILE A 361 -18.23 -1.30 10.53
C ILE A 361 -17.95 -2.41 9.51
N ILE A 362 -17.27 -2.11 8.41
CA ILE A 362 -16.91 -3.12 7.40
C ILE A 362 -16.00 -4.20 8.02
N PHE A 363 -14.97 -3.82 8.77
CA PHE A 363 -14.10 -4.77 9.48
C PHE A 363 -14.93 -5.70 10.39
N TYR A 364 -15.82 -5.13 11.19
CA TYR A 364 -16.71 -5.87 12.10
C TYR A 364 -17.65 -6.83 11.36
N LEU A 365 -18.28 -6.37 10.28
CA LEU A 365 -19.17 -7.19 9.46
C LEU A 365 -18.42 -8.38 8.83
N ILE A 366 -17.21 -8.14 8.32
CA ILE A 366 -16.35 -9.22 7.79
C ILE A 366 -16.02 -10.22 8.89
N SER A 367 -15.67 -9.79 10.11
CA SER A 367 -15.40 -10.69 11.25
C SER A 367 -16.56 -11.67 11.45
N ILE A 368 -17.78 -11.14 11.51
CA ILE A 368 -19.00 -11.94 11.69
C ILE A 368 -19.18 -12.92 10.53
N MET A 369 -19.12 -12.42 9.29
CA MET A 369 -19.30 -13.24 8.10
C MET A 369 -18.29 -14.38 8.04
N LEU A 370 -17.01 -14.12 8.38
CA LEU A 370 -15.96 -15.13 8.41
C LEU A 370 -16.21 -16.19 9.48
N VAL A 371 -16.72 -15.85 10.66
CA VAL A 371 -17.11 -16.87 11.66
C VAL A 371 -18.15 -17.82 11.05
N HIS A 372 -19.18 -17.28 10.41
CA HIS A 372 -20.21 -18.09 9.76
C HIS A 372 -19.65 -18.95 8.62
N PHE A 373 -18.82 -18.40 7.74
CA PHE A 373 -18.28 -19.11 6.59
C PHE A 373 -17.19 -20.14 6.96
N ASN A 374 -16.43 -19.89 8.01
CA ASN A 374 -15.44 -20.84 8.50
C ASN A 374 -16.10 -22.00 9.26
N LEU A 375 -17.07 -21.72 10.14
CA LEU A 375 -17.53 -22.68 11.14
C LEU A 375 -18.92 -23.27 10.88
N SER A 376 -19.80 -22.62 10.14
CA SER A 376 -21.15 -23.17 9.93
C SER A 376 -21.15 -24.31 8.93
N LYS A 377 -21.64 -25.50 9.34
CA LYS A 377 -21.88 -26.63 8.42
C LYS A 377 -22.94 -26.33 7.35
N LYS A 378 -23.72 -25.26 7.52
CA LYS A 378 -24.68 -24.79 6.50
C LYS A 378 -23.99 -24.34 5.22
N TYR A 379 -22.79 -23.78 5.34
CA TYR A 379 -22.02 -23.25 4.22
C TYR A 379 -20.91 -24.24 3.90
N LYS A 380 -21.04 -24.94 2.77
CA LYS A 380 -19.95 -25.78 2.29
C LYS A 380 -18.91 -24.91 1.58
N ILE A 381 -17.77 -24.74 2.24
CA ILE A 381 -16.65 -23.93 1.74
C ILE A 381 -15.39 -24.78 1.84
N PHE A 382 -14.69 -24.92 0.73
CA PHE A 382 -13.45 -25.68 0.66
C PHE A 382 -12.34 -25.02 1.47
N PHE A 383 -11.43 -25.85 1.99
CA PHE A 383 -10.25 -25.42 2.76
C PHE A 383 -9.48 -24.30 2.08
N LYS A 384 -9.19 -24.44 0.78
CA LYS A 384 -8.48 -23.43 -0.02
C LYS A 384 -9.16 -22.05 0.05
N THR A 385 -10.48 -22.00 -0.09
CA THR A 385 -11.22 -20.73 0.02
C THR A 385 -11.10 -20.15 1.42
N LYS A 386 -11.27 -20.97 2.46
CA LYS A 386 -11.13 -20.51 3.86
C LYS A 386 -9.75 -19.92 4.13
N ILE A 387 -8.69 -20.57 3.68
CA ILE A 387 -7.32 -20.06 3.81
C ILE A 387 -7.18 -18.68 3.18
N TYR A 388 -7.60 -18.50 1.93
CA TYR A 388 -7.51 -17.20 1.26
C TYR A 388 -8.33 -16.11 1.96
N LEU A 389 -9.55 -16.42 2.40
CA LEU A 389 -10.42 -15.43 3.06
C LEU A 389 -9.83 -14.97 4.39
N ASN A 390 -9.33 -15.89 5.21
CA ASN A 390 -8.69 -15.54 6.48
C ASN A 390 -7.35 -14.82 6.25
N LEU A 391 -6.57 -15.23 5.26
CA LEU A 391 -5.31 -14.56 4.90
C LEU A 391 -5.55 -13.11 4.46
N LEU A 392 -6.52 -12.87 3.57
CA LEU A 392 -6.89 -11.53 3.13
C LEU A 392 -7.41 -10.67 4.29
N TYR A 393 -8.13 -11.27 5.24
CA TYR A 393 -8.60 -10.56 6.42
C TYR A 393 -7.46 -10.10 7.33
N CYS A 394 -6.54 -11.01 7.67
CA CYS A 394 -5.33 -10.68 8.42
C CYS A 394 -4.49 -9.63 7.68
N ALA A 395 -4.35 -9.76 6.37
CA ALA A 395 -3.62 -8.80 5.54
C ALA A 395 -4.29 -7.41 5.53
N GLY A 396 -5.62 -7.37 5.50
CA GLY A 396 -6.39 -6.14 5.62
C GLY A 396 -6.18 -5.45 6.97
N ILE A 397 -6.21 -6.20 8.08
CA ILE A 397 -5.95 -5.68 9.44
C ILE A 397 -4.54 -5.08 9.52
N ILE A 398 -3.52 -5.83 9.10
CA ILE A 398 -2.11 -5.42 9.16
C ILE A 398 -1.88 -4.20 8.27
N GLY A 399 -2.32 -4.25 7.02
CA GLY A 399 -2.19 -3.15 6.06
C GLY A 399 -2.93 -1.88 6.47
N PHE A 400 -3.92 -1.97 7.36
CA PHE A 400 -4.65 -0.82 7.89
C PHE A 400 -3.85 0.01 8.89
N LYS A 401 -2.71 -0.49 9.41
CA LYS A 401 -1.83 0.30 10.30
C LYS A 401 -1.40 1.62 9.68
N SER A 402 -1.21 1.70 8.36
CA SER A 402 -0.88 2.96 7.69
C SER A 402 -1.96 4.04 7.92
N ALA A 403 -3.25 3.67 7.93
CA ALA A 403 -4.35 4.59 8.24
C ALA A 403 -4.45 4.89 9.74
N LEU A 404 -4.04 3.98 10.62
CA LEU A 404 -3.99 4.22 12.07
C LEU A 404 -2.79 5.09 12.49
N MET A 405 -1.73 5.15 11.67
CA MET A 405 -0.67 6.15 11.83
C MET A 405 -1.19 7.54 11.48
N ARG A 406 -1.85 7.67 10.33
CA ARG A 406 -2.38 8.94 9.83
C ARG A 406 -3.79 8.75 9.31
N SER A 407 -4.78 9.18 10.07
CA SER A 407 -6.20 8.86 9.80
C SER A 407 -6.95 9.90 8.95
N ASP A 408 -6.27 10.53 8.00
CA ASP A 408 -6.93 11.45 7.07
C ASP A 408 -7.68 10.71 5.93
N THR A 409 -8.40 11.50 5.12
CA THR A 409 -9.23 10.98 4.03
C THR A 409 -8.48 10.12 3.01
N PRO A 410 -7.38 10.60 2.39
CA PRO A 410 -6.56 9.79 1.49
C PRO A 410 -6.02 8.53 2.16
N HIS A 411 -5.58 8.64 3.42
CA HIS A 411 -4.87 7.55 4.07
C HIS A 411 -5.76 6.38 4.45
N ILE A 412 -6.99 6.65 4.90
CA ILE A 412 -8.00 5.61 5.11
C ILE A 412 -8.37 4.93 3.78
N LYS A 413 -8.50 5.68 2.68
CA LYS A 413 -8.86 5.11 1.37
C LYS A 413 -7.81 4.13 0.85
N TYR A 414 -6.54 4.53 0.82
CA TYR A 414 -5.51 3.65 0.26
C TYR A 414 -5.34 2.39 1.10
N ALA A 415 -5.52 2.48 2.42
CA ALA A 415 -5.32 1.36 3.33
C ALA A 415 -6.48 0.35 3.29
N SER A 416 -7.63 0.74 2.73
CA SER A 416 -8.86 -0.06 2.73
C SER A 416 -9.00 -0.98 1.51
N GLY A 417 -8.05 -1.03 0.57
CA GLY A 417 -8.20 -1.79 -0.68
C GLY A 417 -8.48 -3.29 -0.48
N ILE A 418 -7.65 -3.97 0.32
CA ILE A 418 -7.82 -5.40 0.63
C ILE A 418 -9.12 -5.65 1.40
N LEU A 419 -9.49 -4.72 2.29
CA LEU A 419 -10.74 -4.79 3.05
C LEU A 419 -11.96 -4.74 2.12
N PHE A 420 -12.01 -3.80 1.19
CA PHE A 420 -13.10 -3.69 0.21
C PHE A 420 -13.16 -4.90 -0.70
N PHE A 421 -12.01 -5.41 -1.17
CA PHE A 421 -11.94 -6.65 -1.96
C PHE A 421 -12.64 -7.79 -1.21
N LEU A 422 -12.29 -8.00 0.06
CA LEU A 422 -12.83 -9.08 0.86
C LEU A 422 -14.31 -8.88 1.19
N PHE A 423 -14.72 -7.66 1.55
CA PHE A 423 -16.12 -7.34 1.84
C PHE A 423 -17.04 -7.63 0.65
N LEU A 424 -16.66 -7.14 -0.53
CA LEU A 424 -17.41 -7.35 -1.77
C LEU A 424 -17.47 -8.83 -2.14
N PHE A 425 -16.36 -9.56 -1.97
CA PHE A 425 -16.33 -11.00 -2.18
C PHE A 425 -17.32 -11.73 -1.27
N LEU A 426 -17.31 -11.43 0.03
CA LEU A 426 -18.17 -12.10 1.01
C LEU A 426 -19.66 -11.79 0.79
N ILE A 427 -20.01 -10.56 0.42
CA ILE A 427 -21.39 -10.19 0.07
C ILE A 427 -21.87 -10.98 -1.15
N LEU A 428 -21.07 -11.00 -2.22
CA LEU A 428 -21.41 -11.77 -3.41
C LEU A 428 -21.51 -13.26 -3.07
N MET A 429 -20.58 -13.80 -2.26
CA MET A 429 -20.61 -15.21 -1.86
C MET A 429 -21.90 -15.55 -1.12
N PHE A 430 -22.31 -14.67 -0.20
CA PHE A 430 -23.58 -14.83 0.51
C PHE A 430 -24.79 -14.81 -0.44
N PHE A 431 -24.81 -13.88 -1.41
CA PHE A 431 -25.86 -13.80 -2.42
C PHE A 431 -25.92 -15.04 -3.31
N PHE A 432 -24.78 -15.44 -3.89
CA PHE A 432 -24.69 -16.57 -4.81
C PHE A 432 -24.97 -17.92 -4.14
N GLN A 433 -24.62 -18.10 -2.87
CA GLN A 433 -24.99 -19.32 -2.13
C GLN A 433 -26.50 -19.43 -1.85
N ARG A 434 -27.24 -18.31 -1.87
CA ARG A 434 -28.72 -18.32 -1.75
C ARG A 434 -29.41 -18.62 -3.07
N LEU A 435 -28.75 -18.40 -4.20
CA LEU A 435 -29.23 -18.77 -5.53
C LEU A 435 -29.13 -20.28 -5.74
N LYS A 436 -29.96 -21.06 -5.04
CA LYS A 436 -30.23 -22.46 -5.42
C LYS A 436 -31.23 -22.46 -6.58
N THR A 437 -30.73 -22.52 -7.80
CA THR A 437 -31.57 -22.80 -8.97
C THR A 437 -31.85 -24.30 -9.07
N SER A 438 -33.06 -24.65 -9.52
CA SER A 438 -33.34 -26.04 -9.92
C SER A 438 -32.46 -26.40 -11.11
N ASN A 439 -32.13 -27.69 -11.26
CA ASN A 439 -31.34 -28.17 -12.39
C ASN A 439 -31.95 -27.73 -13.74
N HIS A 440 -33.28 -27.75 -13.86
CA HIS A 440 -33.98 -27.32 -15.07
C HIS A 440 -33.81 -25.82 -15.38
N ILE A 441 -33.85 -24.93 -14.37
CA ILE A 441 -33.59 -23.51 -14.59
C ILE A 441 -32.13 -23.32 -14.99
N GLN A 442 -31.22 -24.06 -14.38
CA GLN A 442 -29.81 -23.99 -14.71
C GLN A 442 -29.54 -24.42 -16.16
N ASP A 443 -30.19 -25.49 -16.62
CA ASP A 443 -30.10 -25.95 -18.02
C ASP A 443 -30.64 -24.90 -19.00
N ILE A 444 -31.72 -24.20 -18.64
CA ILE A 444 -32.24 -23.05 -19.40
C ILE A 444 -31.19 -21.93 -19.45
N LEU A 445 -30.64 -21.53 -18.30
CA LEU A 445 -29.67 -20.44 -18.22
C LEU A 445 -28.39 -20.76 -19.01
N ASP A 446 -27.93 -22.00 -18.97
CA ASP A 446 -26.78 -22.51 -19.73
C ASP A 446 -27.12 -22.59 -21.24
N LYS A 447 -28.30 -23.09 -21.61
CA LYS A 447 -28.78 -23.15 -23.02
C LYS A 447 -28.81 -21.78 -23.68
N TYR A 448 -29.32 -20.76 -22.99
CA TYR A 448 -29.37 -19.39 -23.50
C TYR A 448 -28.07 -18.60 -23.28
N LYS A 449 -27.02 -19.23 -22.74
CA LYS A 449 -25.72 -18.61 -22.46
C LYS A 449 -25.87 -17.29 -21.71
N ILE A 450 -26.73 -17.21 -20.69
CA ILE A 450 -27.02 -15.95 -19.98
C ILE A 450 -25.76 -15.33 -19.34
N ASN A 451 -24.77 -16.14 -18.98
CA ASN A 451 -23.46 -15.64 -18.57
C ASN A 451 -22.79 -14.78 -19.64
N LEU A 452 -22.94 -15.11 -20.92
CA LEU A 452 -22.46 -14.30 -22.02
C LEU A 452 -23.26 -13.01 -22.13
N VAL A 453 -24.57 -13.04 -21.89
CA VAL A 453 -25.41 -11.82 -21.89
C VAL A 453 -25.03 -10.88 -20.75
N ILE A 454 -24.92 -11.39 -19.52
CA ILE A 454 -24.46 -10.61 -18.35
C ILE A 454 -23.06 -10.06 -18.60
N PHE A 455 -22.19 -10.87 -19.18
CA PHE A 455 -20.86 -10.46 -19.53
C PHE A 455 -20.84 -9.34 -20.58
N LEU A 456 -21.63 -9.48 -21.65
CA LEU A 456 -21.76 -8.46 -22.68
C LEU A 456 -22.36 -7.17 -22.10
N SER A 457 -23.41 -7.26 -21.27
CA SER A 457 -24.04 -6.09 -20.66
C SER A 457 -23.11 -5.37 -19.68
N LEU A 458 -22.37 -6.09 -18.84
CA LEU A 458 -21.39 -5.50 -17.95
C LEU A 458 -20.18 -4.94 -18.70
N SER A 459 -19.75 -5.61 -19.78
CA SER A 459 -18.68 -5.08 -20.63
C SER A 459 -19.12 -3.75 -21.28
N LEU A 460 -20.35 -3.67 -21.77
CA LEU A 460 -20.94 -2.44 -22.31
C LEU A 460 -21.07 -1.38 -21.21
N PHE A 461 -21.60 -1.73 -20.04
CA PHE A 461 -21.80 -0.78 -18.95
C PHE A 461 -20.48 -0.25 -18.39
N TYR A 462 -19.47 -1.11 -18.23
CA TYR A 462 -18.15 -0.65 -17.82
C TYR A 462 -17.56 0.27 -18.89
N PHE A 463 -17.68 -0.11 -20.16
CA PHE A 463 -17.20 0.67 -21.29
C PHE A 463 -17.87 2.06 -21.37
N PHE A 464 -19.18 2.14 -21.15
CA PHE A 464 -19.96 3.38 -21.25
C PHE A 464 -20.04 4.21 -19.95
N GLY A 465 -19.91 3.60 -18.77
CA GLY A 465 -20.28 4.23 -17.50
C GLY A 465 -19.24 4.23 -16.38
N PHE A 466 -18.20 3.39 -16.45
CA PHE A 466 -17.20 3.26 -15.37
C PHE A 466 -15.75 3.44 -15.80
N SER A 467 -15.48 3.37 -17.10
CA SER A 467 -14.20 3.76 -17.64
C SER A 467 -14.07 5.28 -17.46
N SER A 468 -13.05 5.69 -16.70
CA SER A 468 -12.69 7.05 -16.25
C SER A 468 -13.40 8.21 -17.00
N PRO A 469 -13.85 9.30 -16.32
CA PRO A 469 -14.44 10.48 -16.97
C PRO A 469 -13.55 11.12 -18.06
N HIS A 470 -12.30 10.66 -18.18
CA HIS A 470 -11.35 11.01 -19.22
C HIS A 470 -11.47 10.19 -20.52
N ILE A 471 -12.39 9.21 -20.61
CA ILE A 471 -12.61 8.38 -21.81
C ILE A 471 -13.64 9.05 -22.73
N ASN A 472 -13.17 9.57 -23.87
CA ASN A 472 -14.03 10.09 -24.95
C ASN A 472 -13.99 9.19 -26.21
N SER A 473 -14.76 9.51 -27.25
CA SER A 473 -14.82 8.73 -28.51
C SER A 473 -13.47 8.54 -29.23
N ASN A 474 -12.50 9.41 -28.99
CA ASN A 474 -11.11 9.33 -29.47
C ASN A 474 -10.20 8.40 -28.64
N THR A 475 -10.64 7.85 -27.50
CA THR A 475 -9.80 7.01 -26.63
C THR A 475 -9.28 5.78 -27.37
N PHE A 476 -10.07 5.18 -28.26
CA PHE A 476 -9.60 4.06 -29.09
C PHE A 476 -8.47 4.42 -30.05
N LYS A 477 -8.37 5.69 -30.46
CA LYS A 477 -7.24 6.15 -31.29
C LYS A 477 -5.92 6.01 -30.54
N ASN A 478 -5.92 6.16 -29.21
CA ASN A 478 -4.72 6.03 -28.40
C ASN A 478 -4.07 4.65 -28.50
N ILE A 479 -4.87 3.59 -28.73
CA ILE A 479 -4.34 2.23 -28.93
C ILE A 479 -3.44 2.19 -30.17
N PHE A 480 -3.86 2.79 -31.28
CA PHE A 480 -3.08 2.83 -32.52
C PHE A 480 -1.88 3.78 -32.42
N TYR A 481 -1.97 4.83 -31.61
CA TYR A 481 -0.88 5.78 -31.37
C TYR A 481 -0.07 5.49 -30.11
N PHE A 482 -0.21 4.29 -29.51
CA PHE A 482 0.36 3.97 -28.21
C PHE A 482 1.86 4.22 -28.11
N LYS A 483 2.63 3.78 -29.12
CA LYS A 483 4.08 4.02 -29.19
C LYS A 483 4.42 5.51 -29.19
N ASN A 484 3.68 6.31 -29.97
CA ASN A 484 3.90 7.75 -30.06
C ASN A 484 3.51 8.45 -28.76
N ASN A 485 2.42 8.03 -28.12
CA ASN A 485 1.94 8.59 -26.86
C ASN A 485 2.91 8.31 -25.70
N ILE A 486 3.47 7.10 -25.61
CA ILE A 486 4.51 6.80 -24.62
C ILE A 486 5.76 7.61 -24.91
N SER A 487 6.21 7.66 -26.17
CA SER A 487 7.37 8.46 -26.55
C SER A 487 7.19 9.92 -26.15
N HIS A 488 6.00 10.49 -26.37
CA HIS A 488 5.66 11.84 -25.95
C HIS A 488 5.75 12.01 -24.42
N LEU A 489 5.25 11.06 -23.63
CA LEU A 489 5.34 11.13 -22.18
C LEU A 489 6.80 11.03 -21.71
N VAL A 490 7.49 9.95 -22.07
CA VAL A 490 8.85 9.63 -21.59
C VAL A 490 9.87 10.68 -22.00
N ASN A 491 9.74 11.24 -23.21
CA ASN A 491 10.66 12.24 -23.75
C ASN A 491 10.20 13.69 -23.54
N SER A 492 9.12 13.93 -22.79
CA SER A 492 8.69 15.29 -22.49
C SER A 492 9.75 16.03 -21.69
N VAL A 493 10.03 17.28 -22.07
CA VAL A 493 10.94 18.16 -21.34
C VAL A 493 10.35 18.54 -19.97
N ASP A 494 11.23 18.75 -18.99
CA ASP A 494 10.87 19.07 -17.61
C ASP A 494 9.94 20.29 -17.52
N GLU A 495 10.17 21.32 -18.36
CA GLU A 495 9.39 22.57 -18.39
C GLU A 495 7.88 22.35 -18.56
N ASN A 496 7.46 21.27 -19.25
CA ASN A 496 6.06 20.94 -19.44
C ASN A 496 5.36 20.47 -18.15
N TYR A 497 6.15 20.07 -17.15
CA TYR A 497 5.69 19.66 -15.82
C TYR A 497 5.79 20.80 -14.79
N LEU A 498 6.21 21.97 -15.22
CA LEU A 498 6.46 23.12 -14.37
C LEU A 498 5.47 24.24 -14.68
N ASN A 499 5.00 24.94 -13.65
CA ASN A 499 4.28 26.18 -13.87
C ASN A 499 5.28 27.30 -14.22
N LYS A 500 4.79 28.36 -14.90
CA LYS A 500 5.65 29.46 -15.39
C LYS A 500 6.51 30.10 -14.30
N ASN A 501 5.94 30.32 -13.11
CA ASN A 501 6.68 30.94 -12.01
C ASN A 501 7.77 30.02 -11.46
N TYR A 502 7.51 28.72 -11.42
CA TYR A 502 8.46 27.70 -10.99
C TYR A 502 9.65 27.60 -11.95
N ASN A 503 9.40 27.60 -13.26
CA ASN A 503 10.45 27.64 -14.28
C ASN A 503 11.42 28.79 -14.05
N LEU A 504 10.90 30.00 -13.82
CA LEU A 504 11.74 31.18 -13.53
C LEU A 504 12.59 31.00 -12.27
N VAL A 505 12.06 30.32 -11.24
CA VAL A 505 12.80 30.06 -9.99
C VAL A 505 13.89 29.02 -10.22
N VAL A 506 13.62 27.96 -10.99
CA VAL A 506 14.63 26.96 -11.38
C VAL A 506 15.77 27.63 -12.14
N ASP A 507 15.47 28.48 -13.11
CA ASP A 507 16.48 29.22 -13.88
C ASP A 507 17.28 30.18 -13.00
N ARG A 508 16.62 30.89 -12.08
CA ARG A 508 17.31 31.77 -11.13
C ARG A 508 18.21 30.98 -10.20
N TYR A 509 17.72 29.89 -9.62
CA TYR A 509 18.51 29.08 -8.68
C TYR A 509 19.69 28.41 -9.38
N LYS A 510 19.52 27.96 -10.63
CA LYS A 510 20.62 27.42 -11.44
C LYS A 510 21.76 28.42 -11.62
N LYS A 511 21.46 29.71 -11.81
CA LYS A 511 22.47 30.78 -11.88
C LYS A 511 23.09 31.08 -10.52
N LEU A 512 22.28 31.14 -9.47
CA LEU A 512 22.77 31.42 -8.11
C LEU A 512 23.72 30.33 -7.61
N SER A 513 23.42 29.08 -7.92
CA SER A 513 24.18 27.90 -7.48
C SER A 513 25.19 27.41 -8.52
N GLU A 514 25.62 28.24 -9.48
CA GLU A 514 26.50 27.79 -10.58
C GLU A 514 27.79 27.15 -10.06
N ASN A 515 28.41 27.77 -9.06
CA ASN A 515 29.64 27.32 -8.39
C ASN A 515 29.45 26.16 -7.41
N ASP A 516 28.20 25.83 -7.05
CA ASP A 516 27.91 24.78 -6.07
C ASP A 516 27.96 23.40 -6.71
N ASN A 517 28.64 22.45 -6.08
CA ASN A 517 28.67 21.06 -6.55
C ASN A 517 27.40 20.26 -6.15
N CYS A 518 26.62 20.79 -5.22
CA CYS A 518 25.43 20.16 -4.66
C CYS A 518 24.36 21.21 -4.35
N ILE A 519 23.12 20.78 -4.11
CA ILE A 519 22.00 21.65 -3.76
C ILE A 519 21.54 21.34 -2.34
N GLN A 520 21.53 22.35 -1.47
CA GLN A 520 20.89 22.25 -0.17
C GLN A 520 19.62 23.08 -0.14
N ILE A 521 18.54 22.43 0.27
CA ILE A 521 17.25 23.05 0.52
C ILE A 521 16.92 22.95 2.01
N LEU A 522 16.13 23.89 2.52
CA LEU A 522 15.53 23.87 3.86
C LEU A 522 14.03 24.11 3.77
N THR A 523 13.41 23.48 2.78
CA THR A 523 11.97 23.62 2.49
C THR A 523 11.38 22.29 2.05
N ASP A 524 10.04 22.19 2.04
CA ASP A 524 9.31 21.02 1.53
C ASP A 524 9.24 20.97 0.00
N ASP A 525 9.82 21.95 -0.69
CA ASP A 525 10.01 21.84 -2.12
C ASP A 525 11.28 21.06 -2.46
N ILE A 526 11.15 19.74 -2.43
CA ILE A 526 12.29 18.85 -2.46
C ILE A 526 12.80 18.52 -3.85
N SER A 527 12.21 19.09 -4.91
CA SER A 527 12.49 18.69 -6.29
C SER A 527 13.68 19.40 -6.94
N PHE A 528 14.20 20.49 -6.33
CA PHE A 528 15.28 21.29 -6.91
C PHE A 528 16.56 20.54 -7.26
N PRO A 529 17.09 19.61 -6.43
CA PRO A 529 18.24 18.80 -6.83
C PRO A 529 18.03 18.11 -8.18
N TYR A 530 16.79 17.69 -8.48
CA TYR A 530 16.46 17.12 -9.77
C TYR A 530 16.57 18.10 -10.93
N PHE A 531 15.86 19.22 -10.85
CA PHE A 531 15.84 20.21 -11.93
C PHE A 531 17.20 20.85 -12.18
N LEU A 532 18.02 21.01 -11.15
CA LEU A 532 19.36 21.57 -11.25
C LEU A 532 20.42 20.52 -11.64
N LYS A 533 20.04 19.24 -11.72
CA LYS A 533 20.91 18.10 -12.09
C LYS A 533 22.14 17.96 -11.19
N LYS A 534 21.98 18.28 -9.90
CA LYS A 534 23.02 18.28 -8.87
C LYS A 534 22.55 17.44 -7.68
N PRO A 535 23.44 16.67 -7.01
CA PRO A 535 23.06 15.91 -5.83
C PRO A 535 22.69 16.83 -4.67
N SER A 536 21.96 16.30 -3.70
CA SER A 536 21.73 16.97 -2.41
C SER A 536 23.06 17.09 -1.65
N CYS A 537 23.27 18.22 -0.96
CA CYS A 537 24.50 18.42 -0.18
C CYS A 537 24.62 17.50 1.04
N THR A 538 23.49 17.01 1.55
CA THR A 538 23.41 16.03 2.63
C THR A 538 22.49 14.88 2.23
N GLU A 539 22.55 13.75 2.94
CA GLU A 539 21.61 12.64 2.72
C GLU A 539 20.15 12.99 3.09
N TYR A 540 19.95 14.11 3.79
CA TYR A 540 18.66 14.59 4.31
C TYR A 540 17.99 15.55 3.32
N PHE A 541 17.43 15.00 2.25
CA PHE A 541 16.83 15.77 1.16
C PHE A 541 15.38 16.20 1.41
N ILE A 542 14.74 15.71 2.48
CA ILE A 542 13.41 16.16 2.94
C ILE A 542 13.56 16.80 4.33
N PRO A 543 14.04 18.06 4.42
CA PRO A 543 14.37 18.69 5.70
C PRO A 543 13.24 18.58 6.73
N GLY A 544 12.00 18.85 6.32
CA GLY A 544 10.82 18.85 7.21
C GLY A 544 10.48 17.49 7.83
N ALA A 545 10.95 16.40 7.22
CA ALA A 545 10.72 15.04 7.73
C ALA A 545 11.97 14.36 8.28
N GLN A 546 13.15 14.82 7.86
CA GLN A 546 14.40 14.09 8.05
C GLN A 546 15.41 14.82 8.93
N VAL A 547 15.28 16.13 9.12
CA VAL A 547 16.09 16.92 10.06
C VAL A 547 15.28 17.15 11.33
N LEU A 548 15.53 16.32 12.34
CA LEU A 548 14.75 16.24 13.57
C LEU A 548 15.63 16.44 14.80
N ASN A 549 15.13 17.26 15.73
CA ASN A 549 15.78 17.70 16.95
C ASN A 549 16.26 16.49 17.77
N LYS A 550 17.54 16.52 18.15
CA LYS A 550 18.27 15.43 18.85
C LYS A 550 18.23 14.05 18.18
N LYS A 551 17.71 13.91 16.96
CA LYS A 551 17.74 12.65 16.20
C LYS A 551 18.75 12.68 15.06
N SER A 552 18.63 13.65 14.15
CA SER A 552 19.44 13.71 12.93
C SER A 552 20.14 15.05 12.73
N GLU A 553 19.76 16.06 13.50
CA GLU A 553 20.17 17.44 13.34
C GLU A 553 21.69 17.65 13.34
N LYS A 554 22.39 17.11 14.34
CA LYS A 554 23.86 17.23 14.45
C LYS A 554 24.59 16.60 13.25
N LYS A 555 24.06 15.49 12.74
CA LYS A 555 24.61 14.81 11.57
C LYS A 555 24.35 15.63 10.31
N PHE A 556 23.15 16.20 10.17
CA PHE A 556 22.82 17.14 9.11
C PHE A 556 23.77 18.34 9.09
N ILE A 557 23.94 19.04 10.22
CA ILE A 557 24.82 20.21 10.35
C ILE A 557 26.27 19.85 10.00
N SER A 558 26.78 18.73 10.53
CA SER A 558 28.14 18.26 10.22
C SER A 558 28.35 18.04 8.72
N LYS A 559 27.37 17.41 8.04
CA LYS A 559 27.42 17.18 6.60
C LYS A 559 27.29 18.47 5.80
N LEU A 560 26.39 19.36 6.22
CA LEU A 560 26.19 20.66 5.57
C LEU A 560 27.46 21.52 5.67
N ASN A 561 28.10 21.56 6.84
CA ASN A 561 29.36 22.27 7.05
C ASN A 561 30.48 21.72 6.14
N PHE A 562 30.56 20.39 6.00
CA PHE A 562 31.52 19.77 5.09
C PHE A 562 31.27 20.12 3.62
N SER A 563 30.01 20.07 3.17
CA SER A 563 29.65 20.41 1.78
C SER A 563 29.75 21.90 1.46
N SER A 564 29.47 22.75 2.46
CA SER A 564 29.57 24.21 2.44
C SER A 564 29.10 24.90 1.15
N PRO A 565 27.85 24.66 0.68
CA PRO A 565 27.34 25.33 -0.52
C PRO A 565 27.35 26.86 -0.32
N GLU A 566 27.57 27.61 -1.40
CA GLU A 566 27.47 29.06 -1.46
C GLU A 566 26.02 29.51 -1.26
N ILE A 567 25.04 28.79 -1.84
CA ILE A 567 23.62 29.13 -1.78
C ILE A 567 22.78 28.01 -1.14
N ILE A 568 21.90 28.40 -0.23
CA ILE A 568 20.86 27.53 0.34
C ILE A 568 19.49 28.07 -0.05
N LEU A 569 18.62 27.20 -0.57
CA LEU A 569 17.20 27.52 -0.69
C LEU A 569 16.55 27.39 0.69
N TYR A 570 16.42 28.51 1.39
CA TYR A 570 16.01 28.56 2.78
C TYR A 570 14.50 28.37 2.96
N GLN A 571 13.69 28.93 2.06
CA GLN A 571 12.23 28.87 2.17
C GLN A 571 11.58 28.82 0.78
N SER A 572 10.49 28.08 0.65
CA SER A 572 9.60 28.16 -0.51
C SER A 572 8.14 28.46 -0.10
N PRO A 573 7.25 28.75 -1.07
CA PRO A 573 5.81 28.84 -0.82
C PRO A 573 5.17 27.53 -0.35
N TYR A 574 5.82 26.39 -0.55
CA TYR A 574 5.31 25.08 -0.17
C TYR A 574 5.66 24.76 1.29
N LYS A 575 4.63 24.50 2.09
CA LYS A 575 4.75 24.07 3.49
C LYS A 575 3.84 22.87 3.72
N LEU A 576 4.44 21.70 3.86
CA LEU A 576 3.75 20.42 4.06
C LEU A 576 4.10 19.82 5.43
N LEU A 577 5.40 19.67 5.73
CA LEU A 577 5.94 19.02 6.92
C LEU A 577 6.90 19.91 7.71
N MET A 578 7.43 20.98 7.10
CA MET A 578 8.38 21.87 7.75
C MET A 578 7.82 22.51 9.02
N ASN A 579 8.51 22.24 10.13
CA ASN A 579 8.32 22.92 11.40
C ASN A 579 9.70 23.33 11.95
N PRO A 580 10.00 24.64 12.05
CA PRO A 580 11.27 25.14 12.58
C PRO A 580 11.66 24.57 13.95
N LEU A 581 10.67 24.25 14.80
CA LEU A 581 10.91 23.69 16.13
C LEU A 581 11.51 22.27 16.10
N ASN A 582 11.40 21.57 14.96
CA ASN A 582 12.05 20.28 14.75
C ASN A 582 13.54 20.43 14.41
N MET A 583 14.06 21.64 14.15
CA MET A 583 15.46 21.83 13.76
C MET A 583 16.09 23.12 14.31
N PRO A 584 16.04 23.35 15.64
CA PRO A 584 16.57 24.58 16.24
C PRO A 584 18.09 24.76 16.08
N GLU A 585 18.91 23.72 16.28
CA GLU A 585 20.38 23.80 16.14
C GLU A 585 20.77 24.06 14.67
N THR A 586 19.98 23.54 13.71
CA THR A 586 20.18 23.76 12.28
C THR A 586 19.92 25.21 11.93
N LEU A 587 18.82 25.78 12.42
CA LEU A 587 18.49 27.18 12.15
C LEU A 587 19.53 28.12 12.76
N GLU A 588 19.98 27.86 13.99
CA GLU A 588 21.07 28.61 14.61
C GLU A 588 22.36 28.52 13.78
N TYR A 589 22.70 27.32 13.28
CA TYR A 589 23.84 27.14 12.39
C TYR A 589 23.70 27.94 11.10
N ILE A 590 22.51 27.95 10.48
CA ILE A 590 22.25 28.70 9.25
C ILE A 590 22.37 30.19 9.51
N ASP A 591 21.73 30.72 10.55
CA ASP A 591 21.76 32.15 10.90
C ASP A 591 23.18 32.65 11.19
N LYS A 592 24.06 31.79 11.71
CA LYS A 592 25.46 32.13 12.00
C LYS A 592 26.35 32.14 10.74
N ASN A 593 26.11 31.24 9.79
CA ASN A 593 27.04 30.98 8.68
C ASN A 593 26.52 31.47 7.32
N TYR A 594 25.24 31.79 7.22
CA TYR A 594 24.56 32.24 6.03
C TYR A 594 23.71 33.47 6.34
N SER A 595 23.49 34.29 5.33
CA SER A 595 22.68 35.50 5.43
C SER A 595 21.63 35.54 4.34
N PHE A 596 20.51 36.24 4.59
CA PHE A 596 19.52 36.49 3.56
C PHE A 596 20.18 37.17 2.36
N TYR A 597 20.00 36.59 1.17
CA TYR A 597 20.54 37.12 -0.06
C TYR A 597 19.46 37.72 -0.96
N GLU A 598 18.43 36.93 -1.28
CA GLU A 598 17.37 37.35 -2.19
C GLU A 598 16.05 36.64 -1.90
N LYS A 599 14.93 37.33 -2.16
CA LYS A 599 13.61 36.72 -2.31
C LYS A 599 13.13 36.85 -3.75
N PHE A 600 12.89 35.73 -4.42
CA PHE A 600 12.48 35.70 -5.83
C PHE A 600 11.25 34.80 -6.01
N ASN A 601 10.15 35.34 -6.54
CA ASN A 601 8.87 34.63 -6.73
C ASN A 601 8.37 33.84 -5.51
N GLY A 602 8.62 34.36 -4.30
CA GLY A 602 8.20 33.74 -3.04
C GLY A 602 9.21 32.72 -2.46
N TYR A 603 10.29 32.43 -3.16
CA TYR A 603 11.42 31.61 -2.68
C TYR A 603 12.48 32.51 -2.06
N VAL A 604 13.07 32.06 -0.97
CA VAL A 604 14.08 32.81 -0.21
C VAL A 604 15.41 32.07 -0.29
N PHE A 605 16.44 32.76 -0.76
CA PHE A 605 17.79 32.26 -0.91
C PHE A 605 18.71 32.90 0.13
N TYR A 606 19.52 32.06 0.75
CA TYR A 606 20.54 32.47 1.71
C TYR A 606 21.92 32.25 1.08
N LYS A 607 22.84 33.18 1.31
CA LYS A 607 24.22 33.12 0.82
C LYS A 607 25.18 32.98 1.99
N LYS A 608 26.21 32.16 1.80
CA LYS A 608 27.28 31.97 2.79
C LYS A 608 27.97 33.31 3.11
N ASN A 609 28.21 33.55 4.39
CA ASN A 609 28.85 34.76 4.92
C ASN A 609 30.32 34.89 4.52
#